data_AF-A0A5M6C5W4-F1
#
_entry.id   AF-A0A5M6C5W4-F1
#
_cell.length_a   1.000
_cell.length_b   1.000
_cell.length_c   1.000
_cell.angle_alpha   90.00
_cell.angle_beta   90.00
_cell.angle_gamma   90.00
#
_symmetry.space_group_name_H-M   'P 1'
#
loop_
_entity.id
_entity.type
_entity.pdbx_description
1 polymer ?
#
loop_
_entity_poly.entity_id
_entity_poly.type
_entity_poly.pdbx_seq_one_letter_code
_entity_poly.pdbx_strand_id
1 'polypeptide(L)'
;MLSVFRPAVMRVTGPVSAPANALRMLNTSSVVMAAKKKVVDPTLPSVPRGPPTAYTLFFKSYVGSSSSNHLKPDGKLDMRSLTSSAGTAWSNLSSSEKQSYESQASEAKRSYEKAYQAFWESTTPETRDAIKKATGKEVKPPGGKKAFKQSVAARAGNPGKPLTAFFGFAKDVRDEGRVAVPGHLEGNERQQFIAKETGNLWKALSESEKQKYKDQYTEQKAKWETWKSTQADKADL
;
A
#
# COMPACT_ATOMS: atom_id res chain seq x y z
N MET A 1 -9.75 30.94 -65.95
CA MET A 1 -8.48 31.34 -65.29
C MET A 1 -8.83 32.25 -64.14
N LEU A 2 -8.40 31.93 -62.92
CA LEU A 2 -8.08 32.89 -61.85
C LEU A 2 -7.51 32.09 -60.68
N SER A 3 -6.19 32.18 -60.56
CA SER A 3 -5.39 31.71 -59.45
C SER A 3 -5.66 32.57 -58.23
N VAL A 4 -5.87 31.97 -57.05
CA VAL A 4 -5.77 32.69 -55.77
C VAL A 4 -4.92 31.85 -54.82
N PHE A 5 -3.77 32.43 -54.52
CA PHE A 5 -2.72 31.98 -53.62
C PHE A 5 -3.26 31.62 -52.23
N ARG A 6 -2.82 30.47 -51.69
CA ARG A 6 -2.87 30.16 -50.25
C ARG A 6 -1.69 30.83 -49.55
N PRO A 7 -1.88 31.64 -48.49
CA PRO A 7 -0.77 32.09 -47.67
C PRO A 7 -0.34 31.00 -46.70
N ALA A 8 0.97 30.81 -46.60
CA ALA A 8 1.63 29.93 -45.65
C ALA A 8 1.51 30.48 -44.23
N VAL A 9 0.96 29.68 -43.30
CA VAL A 9 1.02 29.98 -41.86
C VAL A 9 2.31 29.37 -41.32
N MET A 10 3.28 30.25 -41.07
CA MET A 10 4.56 29.97 -40.43
C MET A 10 4.32 29.54 -38.97
N ARG A 11 4.65 28.29 -38.64
CA ARG A 11 4.67 27.81 -37.25
C ARG A 11 5.85 28.47 -36.52
N VAL A 12 5.56 29.42 -35.65
CA VAL A 12 6.49 29.91 -34.63
C VAL A 12 6.62 28.83 -33.55
N THR A 13 7.78 28.19 -33.48
CA THR A 13 8.16 27.33 -32.35
C THR A 13 8.55 28.21 -31.17
N GLY A 14 7.63 28.40 -30.22
CA GLY A 14 7.95 28.92 -28.90
C GLY A 14 8.70 27.87 -28.06
N PRO A 15 9.57 28.29 -27.12
CA PRO A 15 10.35 27.36 -26.31
C PRO A 15 9.44 26.56 -25.36
N VAL A 16 9.70 25.25 -25.32
CA VAL A 16 9.07 24.28 -24.42
C VAL A 16 9.35 24.69 -22.98
N SER A 17 8.31 25.16 -22.28
CA SER A 17 8.34 25.40 -20.84
C SER A 17 8.54 24.06 -20.13
N ALA A 18 9.67 23.90 -19.44
CA ALA A 18 9.95 22.76 -18.59
C ALA A 18 8.90 22.67 -17.47
N PRO A 19 8.46 21.46 -17.07
CA PRO A 19 7.45 21.34 -16.04
C PRO A 19 8.01 21.85 -14.71
N ALA A 20 7.26 22.71 -14.05
CA ALA A 20 7.51 23.14 -12.69
C ALA A 20 7.67 21.89 -11.80
N ASN A 21 8.89 21.68 -11.31
CA ASN A 21 9.16 20.73 -10.24
C ASN A 21 8.33 21.16 -9.04
N ALA A 22 7.16 20.54 -8.88
CA ALA A 22 6.45 20.55 -7.62
C ALA A 22 7.41 19.94 -6.59
N LEU A 23 8.03 20.83 -5.83
CA LEU A 23 8.83 20.50 -4.66
C LEU A 23 7.89 19.76 -3.72
N ARG A 24 7.83 18.43 -3.85
CA ARG A 24 7.18 17.56 -2.89
C ARG A 24 8.03 17.72 -1.64
N MET A 25 7.65 18.69 -0.80
CA MET A 25 8.21 18.90 0.52
C MET A 25 8.17 17.55 1.22
N LEU A 26 9.29 16.85 1.22
CA LEU A 26 9.49 15.71 2.07
C LEU A 26 9.46 16.30 3.47
N ASN A 27 8.29 16.26 4.09
CA ASN A 27 8.13 16.48 5.50
C ASN A 27 8.81 15.32 6.23
N THR A 28 10.13 15.32 6.19
CA THR A 28 11.00 14.59 7.11
C THR A 28 11.16 15.44 8.37
N SER A 29 10.04 15.94 8.90
CA SER A 29 9.96 16.15 10.33
C SER A 29 10.07 14.78 10.97
N SER A 30 11.31 14.33 11.19
CA SER A 30 11.64 13.88 12.52
C SER A 30 11.35 15.07 13.41
N VAL A 31 10.08 15.22 13.78
CA VAL A 31 9.70 16.19 14.77
C VAL A 31 10.53 15.77 15.97
N VAL A 32 11.50 16.61 16.34
CA VAL A 32 11.94 16.72 17.72
C VAL A 32 10.74 17.31 18.46
N MET A 33 9.65 16.55 18.52
CA MET A 33 8.73 16.65 19.62
C MET A 33 9.52 16.02 20.74
N ALA A 34 9.73 16.75 21.83
CA ALA A 34 9.77 16.14 23.14
C ALA A 34 8.38 15.52 23.45
N ALA A 35 7.85 14.69 22.55
CA ALA A 35 6.96 13.62 22.92
C ALA A 35 7.87 12.71 23.72
N LYS A 36 7.72 12.72 25.05
CA LYS A 36 8.27 11.68 25.93
C LYS A 36 8.21 10.40 25.13
N LYS A 37 9.36 9.90 24.69
CA LYS A 37 9.46 8.66 23.92
C LYS A 37 8.65 7.70 24.75
N LYS A 38 7.40 7.38 24.35
CA LYS A 38 6.54 6.51 25.16
C LYS A 38 7.46 5.34 25.44
N VAL A 39 7.78 5.11 26.71
CA VAL A 39 8.70 4.05 27.08
C VAL A 39 7.94 2.80 26.67
N VAL A 40 8.18 2.37 25.44
CA VAL A 40 7.64 1.13 24.91
C VAL A 40 8.23 0.11 25.85
N ASP A 41 7.36 -0.65 26.46
CA ASP A 41 7.71 -1.69 27.41
C ASP A 41 8.95 -2.44 26.88
N PRO A 42 10.09 -2.41 27.61
CA PRO A 42 11.34 -2.98 27.13
C PRO A 42 11.25 -4.50 26.93
N THR A 43 10.17 -5.14 27.39
CA THR A 43 9.88 -6.56 27.14
C THR A 43 9.29 -6.84 25.76
N LEU A 44 8.76 -5.81 25.06
CA LEU A 44 8.17 -5.99 23.73
C LEU A 44 9.24 -5.95 22.64
N PRO A 45 9.19 -6.87 21.65
CA PRO A 45 10.15 -6.89 20.57
C PRO A 45 10.02 -5.61 19.73
N SER A 46 11.16 -5.01 19.38
CA SER A 46 11.18 -3.76 18.65
C SER A 46 10.84 -3.98 17.17
N VAL A 47 9.82 -3.29 16.68
CA VAL A 47 9.48 -3.28 15.25
C VAL A 47 10.64 -2.67 14.46
N PRO A 48 11.18 -3.37 13.44
CA PRO A 48 12.22 -2.82 12.59
C PRO A 48 11.78 -1.47 11.99
N ARG A 49 12.67 -0.47 12.02
CA ARG A 49 12.37 0.84 11.45
C ARG A 49 12.49 0.80 9.95
N GLY A 50 11.59 1.53 9.25
CA GLY A 50 11.57 1.57 7.80
C GLY A 50 12.92 1.92 7.17
N PRO A 51 13.20 1.43 5.95
CA PRO A 51 14.49 1.59 5.32
C PRO A 51 14.74 3.06 4.97
N PRO A 52 15.98 3.55 5.09
CA PRO A 52 16.33 4.90 4.68
C PRO A 52 16.22 5.04 3.15
N THR A 53 15.70 6.18 2.69
CA THR A 53 15.70 6.53 1.26
C THR A 53 17.07 7.09 0.86
N ALA A 54 17.34 7.16 -0.45
CA ALA A 54 18.57 7.77 -0.98
C ALA A 54 18.81 9.18 -0.44
N TYR A 55 17.77 10.02 -0.44
CA TYR A 55 17.81 11.35 0.17
C TYR A 55 18.05 11.31 1.68
N THR A 56 17.50 10.33 2.41
CA THR A 56 17.72 10.22 3.87
C THR A 56 19.18 9.89 4.19
N LEU A 57 19.81 9.02 3.38
CA LEU A 57 21.22 8.68 3.50
C LEU A 57 22.11 9.89 3.21
N PHE A 58 21.82 10.61 2.12
CA PHE A 58 22.48 11.88 1.79
C PHE A 58 22.27 12.94 2.88
N PHE A 59 21.05 13.11 3.36
CA PHE A 59 20.75 14.10 4.40
C PHE A 59 21.55 13.80 5.67
N LYS A 60 21.69 12.54 6.05
CA LYS A 60 22.51 12.13 7.20
C LYS A 60 23.99 12.50 7.01
N SER A 61 24.59 12.25 5.84
CA SER A 61 25.97 12.65 5.58
C SER A 61 26.12 14.17 5.51
N TYR A 62 25.18 14.86 4.88
CA TYR A 62 25.15 16.31 4.75
C TYR A 62 25.03 17.03 6.11
N VAL A 63 24.19 16.52 7.01
CA VAL A 63 24.09 17.06 8.38
C VAL A 63 25.43 16.91 9.09
N GLY A 64 26.09 15.77 8.97
CA GLY A 64 27.40 15.54 9.61
C GLY A 64 28.52 16.45 9.09
N SER A 65 28.50 16.82 7.82
CA SER A 65 29.51 17.71 7.21
C SER A 65 29.20 19.20 7.36
N SER A 66 27.92 19.56 7.40
CA SER A 66 27.49 20.96 7.22
C SER A 66 26.81 21.56 8.44
N SER A 67 26.51 20.78 9.50
CA SER A 67 25.76 21.27 10.67
C SER A 67 26.39 22.49 11.36
N SER A 68 27.71 22.60 11.39
CA SER A 68 28.42 23.75 11.99
C SER A 68 28.16 25.06 11.26
N ASN A 69 27.90 25.00 9.94
CA ASN A 69 27.65 26.17 9.10
C ASN A 69 26.20 26.68 9.20
N HIS A 70 25.32 25.89 9.82
CA HIS A 70 23.90 26.20 9.96
C HIS A 70 23.52 26.42 11.44
N LEU A 71 24.39 27.04 12.22
CA LEU A 71 24.08 27.44 13.60
C LEU A 71 23.44 28.82 13.64
N LYS A 72 22.44 28.97 14.51
CA LYS A 72 21.85 30.25 14.87
C LYS A 72 22.80 31.04 15.78
N PRO A 73 22.59 32.36 15.94
CA PRO A 73 23.36 33.17 16.90
C PRO A 73 23.28 32.67 18.35
N ASP A 74 22.21 31.94 18.71
CA ASP A 74 22.05 31.31 20.03
C ASP A 74 22.77 29.94 20.16
N GLY A 75 23.60 29.58 19.19
CA GLY A 75 24.37 28.34 19.14
C GLY A 75 23.55 27.09 18.79
N LYS A 76 22.22 27.23 18.57
CA LYS A 76 21.37 26.09 18.20
C LYS A 76 21.41 25.85 16.70
N LEU A 77 21.25 24.58 16.30
CA LEU A 77 21.16 24.21 14.90
C LEU A 77 19.91 24.80 14.24
N ASP A 78 20.10 25.59 13.19
CA ASP A 78 19.03 26.08 12.33
C ASP A 78 18.57 25.00 11.35
N MET A 79 17.67 24.14 11.82
CA MET A 79 17.09 23.06 11.02
C MET A 79 16.43 23.54 9.73
N ARG A 80 15.87 24.78 9.70
CA ARG A 80 15.21 25.31 8.51
C ARG A 80 16.25 25.63 7.43
N SER A 81 17.30 26.36 7.80
CA SER A 81 18.44 26.68 6.93
C SER A 81 19.13 25.41 6.42
N LEU A 82 19.41 24.46 7.33
CA LEU A 82 20.04 23.19 6.99
C LEU A 82 19.21 22.35 6.01
N THR A 83 17.91 22.22 6.24
CA THR A 83 17.02 21.43 5.36
C THR A 83 16.89 22.08 3.99
N SER A 84 16.77 23.41 3.94
CA SER A 84 16.75 24.15 2.67
C SER A 84 18.05 23.95 1.89
N SER A 85 19.20 24.07 2.55
CA SER A 85 20.51 23.89 1.91
C SER A 85 20.72 22.45 1.43
N ALA A 86 20.32 21.46 2.23
CA ALA A 86 20.37 20.06 1.82
C ALA A 86 19.47 19.75 0.62
N GLY A 87 18.29 20.38 0.54
CA GLY A 87 17.40 20.25 -0.63
C GLY A 87 18.04 20.79 -1.91
N THR A 88 18.68 21.96 -1.84
CA THR A 88 19.43 22.55 -2.96
C THR A 88 20.63 21.68 -3.34
N ALA A 89 21.41 21.25 -2.35
CA ALA A 89 22.59 20.40 -2.57
C ALA A 89 22.21 19.07 -3.22
N TRP A 90 21.15 18.40 -2.73
CA TRP A 90 20.64 17.17 -3.35
C TRP A 90 20.20 17.38 -4.79
N SER A 91 19.52 18.50 -5.08
CA SER A 91 19.06 18.80 -6.44
C SER A 91 20.24 18.96 -7.40
N ASN A 92 21.32 19.59 -6.95
CA ASN A 92 22.54 19.86 -7.71
C ASN A 92 23.50 18.66 -7.82
N LEU A 93 23.31 17.58 -7.03
CA LEU A 93 24.13 16.37 -7.18
C LEU A 93 24.00 15.78 -8.59
N SER A 94 25.12 15.25 -9.08
CA SER A 94 25.17 14.54 -10.35
C SER A 94 24.32 13.27 -10.33
N SER A 95 23.95 12.77 -11.51
CA SER A 95 23.24 11.49 -11.64
C SER A 95 24.04 10.33 -11.05
N SER A 96 25.37 10.34 -11.20
CA SER A 96 26.27 9.30 -10.67
C SER A 96 26.26 9.28 -9.13
N GLU A 97 26.33 10.43 -8.48
CA GLU A 97 26.28 10.52 -7.01
C GLU A 97 24.91 10.10 -6.47
N LYS A 98 23.82 10.56 -7.10
CA LYS A 98 22.46 10.13 -6.75
C LYS A 98 22.31 8.62 -6.88
N GLN A 99 22.84 8.03 -7.95
CA GLN A 99 22.80 6.59 -8.18
C GLN A 99 23.53 5.79 -7.09
N SER A 100 24.65 6.29 -6.55
CA SER A 100 25.33 5.66 -5.41
C SER A 100 24.41 5.60 -4.17
N TYR A 101 23.74 6.71 -3.85
CA TYR A 101 22.77 6.74 -2.74
C TYR A 101 21.54 5.87 -2.99
N GLU A 102 21.07 5.79 -4.23
CA GLU A 102 19.97 4.89 -4.62
C GLU A 102 20.36 3.42 -4.48
N SER A 103 21.57 3.05 -4.87
CA SER A 103 22.10 1.70 -4.69
C SER A 103 22.16 1.31 -3.21
N GLN A 104 22.74 2.18 -2.36
CA GLN A 104 22.78 1.98 -0.91
C GLN A 104 21.37 1.90 -0.28
N ALA A 105 20.44 2.75 -0.72
CA ALA A 105 19.05 2.71 -0.27
C ALA A 105 18.35 1.42 -0.69
N SER A 106 18.65 0.89 -1.88
CA SER A 106 18.12 -0.39 -2.36
C SER A 106 18.60 -1.57 -1.52
N GLU A 107 19.87 -1.56 -1.13
CA GLU A 107 20.46 -2.57 -0.25
C GLU A 107 19.87 -2.48 1.17
N ALA A 108 19.77 -1.27 1.72
CA ALA A 108 19.14 -1.02 3.01
C ALA A 108 17.66 -1.43 3.03
N LYS A 109 16.96 -1.30 1.89
CA LYS A 109 15.60 -1.81 1.73
C LYS A 109 15.55 -3.34 1.76
N ARG A 110 16.45 -4.03 1.05
CA ARG A 110 16.52 -5.50 1.08
C ARG A 110 16.85 -6.03 2.47
N SER A 111 17.76 -5.39 3.19
CA SER A 111 18.09 -5.80 4.57
C SER A 111 16.93 -5.55 5.53
N TYR A 112 16.23 -4.42 5.40
CA TYR A 112 15.00 -4.15 6.14
C TYR A 112 13.91 -5.20 5.85
N GLU A 113 13.68 -5.55 4.59
CA GLU A 113 12.65 -6.54 4.22
C GLU A 113 12.94 -7.90 4.86
N LYS A 114 14.19 -8.36 4.85
CA LYS A 114 14.61 -9.59 5.54
C LYS A 114 14.42 -9.49 7.06
N ALA A 115 14.86 -8.40 7.69
CA ALA A 115 14.71 -8.20 9.13
C ALA A 115 13.23 -8.10 9.54
N TYR A 116 12.40 -7.44 8.74
CA TYR A 116 10.97 -7.31 8.98
C TYR A 116 10.23 -8.63 8.80
N GLN A 117 10.64 -9.45 7.83
CA GLN A 117 10.12 -10.81 7.67
C GLN A 117 10.50 -11.69 8.87
N ALA A 118 11.75 -11.69 9.31
CA ALA A 118 12.19 -12.44 10.49
C ALA A 118 11.45 -11.98 11.77
N PHE A 119 11.21 -10.67 11.92
CA PHE A 119 10.39 -10.12 12.99
C PHE A 119 8.93 -10.61 12.90
N TRP A 120 8.34 -10.66 11.71
CA TRP A 120 6.98 -11.15 11.52
C TRP A 120 6.85 -12.63 11.87
N GLU A 121 7.81 -13.46 11.44
CA GLU A 121 7.84 -14.91 11.69
C GLU A 121 8.10 -15.25 13.16
N SER A 122 8.89 -14.43 13.87
CA SER A 122 9.21 -14.63 15.29
C SER A 122 8.17 -14.05 16.26
N THR A 123 7.20 -13.27 15.77
CA THR A 123 6.16 -12.66 16.63
C THR A 123 4.83 -13.38 16.51
N THR A 124 4.12 -13.51 17.63
CA THR A 124 2.72 -13.98 17.63
C THR A 124 1.76 -12.83 17.36
N PRO A 125 0.52 -13.10 16.93
CA PRO A 125 -0.49 -12.06 16.82
C PRO A 125 -0.73 -11.31 18.13
N GLU A 126 -0.68 -12.00 19.27
CA GLU A 126 -0.83 -11.40 20.60
C GLU A 126 0.29 -10.38 20.88
N THR A 127 1.53 -10.72 20.52
CA THR A 127 2.66 -9.78 20.64
C THR A 127 2.47 -8.56 19.73
N ARG A 128 1.99 -8.76 18.50
CA ARG A 128 1.69 -7.65 17.57
C ARG A 128 0.57 -6.75 18.10
N ASP A 129 -0.45 -7.31 18.73
CA ASP A 129 -1.53 -6.55 19.38
C ASP A 129 -1.03 -5.79 20.60
N ALA A 130 -0.15 -6.39 21.42
CA ALA A 130 0.50 -5.70 22.53
C ALA A 130 1.35 -4.51 22.03
N ILE A 131 2.09 -4.69 20.93
CA ILE A 131 2.83 -3.61 20.26
C ILE A 131 1.88 -2.50 19.78
N LYS A 132 0.75 -2.85 19.17
CA LYS A 132 -0.27 -1.88 18.72
C LYS A 132 -0.83 -1.09 19.91
N LYS A 133 -1.12 -1.75 21.03
CA LYS A 133 -1.59 -1.11 22.26
C LYS A 133 -0.55 -0.17 22.87
N ALA A 134 0.72 -0.58 22.91
CA ALA A 134 1.81 0.23 23.47
C ALA A 134 2.20 1.43 22.57
N THR A 135 2.31 1.21 21.26
CA THR A 135 2.85 2.19 20.32
C THR A 135 1.77 3.01 19.60
N GLY A 136 0.51 2.54 19.60
CA GLY A 136 -0.58 3.07 18.78
C GLY A 136 -0.44 2.75 17.29
N LYS A 137 0.58 1.98 16.88
CA LYS A 137 0.87 1.66 15.48
C LYS A 137 0.65 0.17 15.23
N GLU A 138 -0.17 -0.13 14.23
CA GLU A 138 -0.42 -1.49 13.79
C GLU A 138 0.78 -2.05 13.02
N VAL A 139 1.21 -3.25 13.42
CA VAL A 139 2.22 -4.04 12.70
C VAL A 139 1.55 -4.64 11.46
N LYS A 140 1.99 -4.21 10.27
CA LYS A 140 1.43 -4.68 9.00
C LYS A 140 2.15 -5.95 8.53
N PRO A 141 1.47 -6.86 7.81
CA PRO A 141 2.15 -8.01 7.23
C PRO A 141 3.24 -7.59 6.22
N PRO A 142 4.33 -8.37 6.10
CA PRO A 142 5.36 -8.15 5.09
C PRO A 142 4.76 -8.04 3.69
N GLY A 143 5.24 -7.09 2.88
CA GLY A 143 4.70 -6.81 1.54
C GLY A 143 3.28 -6.19 1.52
N GLY A 144 2.68 -5.94 2.68
CA GLY A 144 1.37 -5.32 2.82
C GLY A 144 0.19 -6.27 2.62
N LYS A 145 -1.03 -5.72 2.77
CA LYS A 145 -2.29 -6.51 2.79
C LYS A 145 -2.51 -7.35 1.53
N LYS A 146 -2.07 -6.87 0.36
CA LYS A 146 -2.22 -7.60 -0.90
C LYS A 146 -1.31 -8.84 -0.94
N ALA A 147 -0.02 -8.66 -0.63
CA ALA A 147 0.93 -9.77 -0.57
C ALA A 147 0.50 -10.80 0.48
N PHE A 148 0.02 -10.34 1.64
CA PHE A 148 -0.54 -11.22 2.67
C PHE A 148 -1.70 -12.06 2.13
N LYS A 149 -2.72 -11.44 1.52
CA LYS A 149 -3.85 -12.17 0.93
C LYS A 149 -3.42 -13.18 -0.14
N GLN A 150 -2.41 -12.85 -0.95
CA GLN A 150 -1.86 -13.78 -1.94
C GLN A 150 -1.13 -14.95 -1.26
N SER A 151 -0.32 -14.68 -0.24
CA SER A 151 0.35 -15.74 0.53
C SER A 151 -0.66 -16.68 1.19
N VAL A 152 -1.77 -16.14 1.71
CA VAL A 152 -2.87 -16.90 2.29
C VAL A 152 -3.56 -17.75 1.24
N ALA A 153 -3.87 -17.19 0.07
CA ALA A 153 -4.47 -17.94 -1.03
C ALA A 153 -3.59 -19.08 -1.54
N ALA A 154 -2.26 -18.94 -1.47
CA ALA A 154 -1.30 -19.97 -1.90
C ALA A 154 -1.07 -21.09 -0.86
N ARG A 155 -1.63 -21.00 0.35
CA ARG A 155 -1.43 -22.02 1.38
C ARG A 155 -2.15 -23.32 1.01
N ALA A 156 -1.46 -24.43 1.24
CA ALA A 156 -2.02 -25.76 1.02
C ALA A 156 -3.33 -25.94 1.82
N GLY A 157 -4.32 -26.54 1.16
CA GLY A 157 -5.61 -26.84 1.76
C GLY A 157 -6.50 -25.62 2.08
N ASN A 158 -6.14 -24.40 1.65
CA ASN A 158 -6.99 -23.22 1.87
C ASN A 158 -8.30 -23.34 1.07
N PRO A 159 -9.48 -23.48 1.70
CA PRO A 159 -10.75 -23.59 1.00
C PRO A 159 -11.25 -22.23 0.47
N GLY A 160 -10.55 -21.14 0.75
CA GLY A 160 -10.99 -19.78 0.46
C GLY A 160 -12.05 -19.29 1.45
N LYS A 161 -12.28 -17.98 1.48
CA LYS A 161 -13.36 -17.42 2.31
C LYS A 161 -14.70 -17.86 1.71
N PRO A 162 -15.60 -18.48 2.50
CA PRO A 162 -16.86 -19.01 1.99
C PRO A 162 -17.73 -17.89 1.43
N LEU A 163 -18.33 -18.12 0.27
CA LEU A 163 -19.34 -17.22 -0.28
C LEU A 163 -20.62 -17.36 0.53
N THR A 164 -21.21 -16.24 0.96
CA THR A 164 -22.53 -16.28 1.62
C THR A 164 -23.57 -16.87 0.66
N ALA A 165 -24.69 -17.36 1.20
CA ALA A 165 -25.73 -18.03 0.41
C ALA A 165 -26.12 -17.27 -0.87
N PHE A 166 -26.36 -15.95 -0.76
CA PHE A 166 -26.66 -15.11 -1.92
C PHE A 166 -25.50 -15.02 -2.91
N PHE A 167 -24.24 -14.86 -2.46
CA PHE A 167 -23.10 -14.78 -3.36
C PHE A 167 -22.75 -16.12 -4.02
N GLY A 168 -23.02 -17.24 -3.35
CA GLY A 168 -22.95 -18.57 -3.96
C GLY A 168 -23.96 -18.70 -5.10
N PHE A 169 -25.22 -18.36 -4.84
CA PHE A 169 -26.24 -18.30 -5.90
C PHE A 169 -25.87 -17.32 -7.02
N ALA A 170 -25.40 -16.12 -6.69
CA ALA A 170 -25.01 -15.13 -7.67
C ALA A 170 -23.84 -15.59 -8.55
N LYS A 171 -22.94 -16.43 -8.02
CA LYS A 171 -21.90 -17.09 -8.80
C LYS A 171 -22.52 -18.08 -9.78
N ASP A 172 -23.38 -18.98 -9.32
CA ASP A 172 -24.04 -19.96 -10.19
C ASP A 172 -24.87 -19.30 -11.30
N VAL A 173 -25.62 -18.24 -10.97
CA VAL A 173 -26.38 -17.44 -11.96
C VAL A 173 -25.48 -16.86 -13.04
N ARG A 174 -24.27 -16.40 -12.67
CA ARG A 174 -23.29 -15.85 -13.63
C ARG A 174 -22.66 -16.94 -14.47
N ASP A 175 -22.28 -18.06 -13.84
CA ASP A 175 -21.61 -19.18 -14.50
C ASP A 175 -22.55 -19.91 -15.48
N GLU A 176 -23.84 -20.03 -15.12
CA GLU A 176 -24.87 -20.63 -15.96
C GLU A 176 -25.50 -19.64 -16.96
N GLY A 177 -25.17 -18.35 -16.88
CA GLY A 177 -25.71 -17.34 -17.78
C GLY A 177 -27.22 -17.12 -17.66
N ARG A 178 -27.81 -17.32 -16.48
CA ARG A 178 -29.28 -17.19 -16.27
C ARG A 178 -29.81 -15.76 -16.43
N VAL A 179 -28.92 -14.76 -16.47
CA VAL A 179 -29.28 -13.36 -16.70
C VAL A 179 -28.91 -12.98 -18.13
N ALA A 180 -29.91 -12.66 -18.95
CA ALA A 180 -29.72 -12.13 -20.29
C ALA A 180 -29.23 -10.68 -20.20
N VAL A 181 -27.93 -10.46 -20.43
CA VAL A 181 -27.31 -9.14 -20.33
C VAL A 181 -27.42 -8.41 -21.67
N PRO A 182 -28.05 -7.22 -21.73
CA PRO A 182 -28.07 -6.40 -22.93
C PRO A 182 -26.65 -6.08 -23.42
N GLY A 183 -26.36 -6.32 -24.70
CA GLY A 183 -25.01 -6.20 -25.26
C GLY A 183 -24.45 -4.77 -25.28
N HIS A 184 -25.30 -3.75 -25.14
CA HIS A 184 -24.88 -2.35 -25.07
C HIS A 184 -24.38 -1.94 -23.68
N LEU A 185 -24.62 -2.77 -22.64
CA LEU A 185 -24.17 -2.46 -21.29
C LEU A 185 -22.73 -2.91 -21.11
N GLU A 186 -21.87 -1.97 -20.74
CA GLU A 186 -20.45 -2.21 -20.48
C GLU A 186 -20.06 -1.78 -19.07
N GLY A 187 -18.87 -2.22 -18.64
CA GLY A 187 -18.30 -1.85 -17.35
C GLY A 187 -19.30 -1.95 -16.20
N ASN A 188 -19.30 -0.93 -15.34
CA ASN A 188 -20.09 -0.89 -14.11
C ASN A 188 -21.60 -1.06 -14.34
N GLU A 189 -22.15 -0.50 -15.42
CA GLU A 189 -23.59 -0.58 -15.74
C GLU A 189 -24.01 -2.03 -16.00
N ARG A 190 -23.17 -2.77 -16.73
CA ARG A 190 -23.33 -4.21 -16.94
C ARG A 190 -23.38 -4.97 -15.62
N GLN A 191 -22.46 -4.68 -14.69
CA GLN A 191 -22.43 -5.35 -13.39
C GLN A 191 -23.64 -4.99 -12.52
N GLN A 192 -24.09 -3.74 -12.56
CA GLN A 192 -25.29 -3.30 -11.83
C GLN A 192 -26.55 -4.00 -12.35
N PHE A 193 -26.70 -4.13 -13.66
CA PHE A 193 -27.80 -4.88 -14.28
C PHE A 193 -27.81 -6.34 -13.83
N ILE A 194 -26.66 -7.02 -13.93
CA ILE A 194 -26.53 -8.42 -13.49
C ILE A 194 -26.87 -8.55 -12.01
N ALA A 195 -26.38 -7.65 -11.16
CA ALA A 195 -26.65 -7.70 -9.72
C ALA A 195 -28.15 -7.52 -9.41
N LYS A 196 -28.83 -6.61 -10.11
CA LYS A 196 -30.27 -6.37 -9.95
C LYS A 196 -31.08 -7.59 -10.36
N GLU A 197 -30.83 -8.15 -11.55
CA GLU A 197 -31.54 -9.33 -12.04
C GLU A 197 -31.25 -10.56 -11.18
N THR A 198 -30.00 -10.77 -10.77
CA THR A 198 -29.64 -11.83 -9.81
C THR A 198 -30.40 -11.64 -8.49
N GLY A 199 -30.54 -10.41 -8.00
CA GLY A 199 -31.32 -10.10 -6.80
C GLY A 199 -32.80 -10.45 -6.95
N ASN A 200 -33.39 -10.19 -8.13
CA ASN A 200 -34.78 -10.56 -8.44
C ASN A 200 -34.96 -12.09 -8.46
N LEU A 201 -34.05 -12.80 -9.13
CA LEU A 201 -34.06 -14.27 -9.16
C LEU A 201 -33.91 -14.85 -7.75
N TRP A 202 -33.01 -14.32 -6.92
CA TRP A 202 -32.87 -14.76 -5.53
C TRP A 202 -34.15 -14.56 -4.72
N LYS A 203 -34.84 -13.43 -4.90
CA LYS A 203 -36.11 -13.18 -4.21
C LYS A 203 -37.18 -14.19 -4.63
N ALA A 204 -37.24 -14.52 -5.91
CA ALA A 204 -38.19 -15.46 -6.49
C ALA A 204 -37.91 -16.94 -6.14
N LEU A 205 -36.68 -17.29 -5.71
CA LEU A 205 -36.38 -18.65 -5.25
C LEU A 205 -37.26 -19.07 -4.08
N SER A 206 -37.62 -20.35 -4.09
CA SER A 206 -38.28 -21.00 -2.96
C SER A 206 -37.36 -21.05 -1.72
N GLU A 207 -37.96 -21.24 -0.54
CA GLU A 207 -37.18 -21.36 0.69
C GLU A 207 -36.29 -22.62 0.68
N SER A 208 -36.72 -23.71 0.04
CA SER A 208 -35.92 -24.92 -0.11
C SER A 208 -34.68 -24.72 -0.98
N GLU A 209 -34.81 -23.98 -2.08
CA GLU A 209 -33.66 -23.62 -2.94
C GLU A 209 -32.70 -22.67 -2.22
N LYS A 210 -33.23 -21.68 -1.51
CA LYS A 210 -32.42 -20.80 -0.65
C LYS A 210 -31.72 -21.60 0.44
N GLN A 211 -32.37 -22.61 1.01
CA GLN A 211 -31.82 -23.46 2.05
C GLN A 211 -30.59 -24.22 1.56
N LYS A 212 -30.61 -24.78 0.34
CA LYS A 212 -29.43 -25.41 -0.28
C LYS A 212 -28.20 -24.49 -0.24
N TYR A 213 -28.37 -23.22 -0.58
CA TYR A 213 -27.27 -22.24 -0.54
C TYR A 213 -26.83 -21.86 0.87
N LYS A 214 -27.75 -21.85 1.84
CA LYS A 214 -27.40 -21.67 3.26
C LYS A 214 -26.60 -22.85 3.78
N ASP A 215 -27.02 -24.09 3.47
CA ASP A 215 -26.34 -25.31 3.89
C ASP A 215 -24.93 -25.37 3.30
N GLN A 216 -24.79 -25.11 2.00
CA GLN A 216 -23.48 -24.99 1.34
C GLN A 216 -22.57 -23.93 2.00
N TYR A 217 -23.12 -22.76 2.34
CA TYR A 217 -22.36 -21.74 3.06
C TYR A 217 -21.91 -22.23 4.43
N THR A 218 -22.78 -22.89 5.20
CA THR A 218 -22.42 -23.42 6.53
C THR A 218 -21.33 -24.48 6.45
N GLU A 219 -21.40 -25.38 5.48
CA GLU A 219 -20.40 -26.43 5.26
C GLU A 219 -19.05 -25.82 4.85
N GLN A 220 -19.03 -24.91 3.85
CA GLN A 220 -17.81 -24.24 3.42
C GLN A 220 -17.23 -23.36 4.53
N LYS A 221 -18.07 -22.72 5.33
CA LYS A 221 -17.63 -21.95 6.49
C LYS A 221 -16.99 -22.85 7.54
N ALA A 222 -17.58 -24.00 7.85
CA ALA A 222 -16.99 -24.96 8.78
C ALA A 222 -15.60 -25.44 8.28
N LYS A 223 -15.47 -25.74 6.99
CA LYS A 223 -14.17 -26.08 6.37
C LYS A 223 -13.18 -24.94 6.48
N TRP A 224 -13.60 -23.71 6.21
CA TRP A 224 -12.75 -22.53 6.31
C TRP A 224 -12.31 -22.22 7.73
N GLU A 225 -13.20 -22.29 8.73
CA GLU A 225 -12.86 -22.08 10.14
C GLU A 225 -11.94 -23.19 10.67
N THR A 226 -12.18 -24.44 10.26
CA THR A 226 -11.30 -25.57 10.59
C THR A 226 -9.90 -25.32 10.03
N TRP A 227 -9.79 -25.00 8.73
CA TRP A 227 -8.51 -24.65 8.11
C TRP A 227 -7.87 -23.41 8.76
N LYS A 228 -8.65 -22.37 9.05
CA LYS A 228 -8.17 -21.14 9.69
C LYS A 228 -7.59 -21.44 11.08
N SER A 229 -8.20 -22.33 11.84
CA SER A 229 -7.74 -22.69 13.19
C SER A 229 -6.36 -23.36 13.21
N THR A 230 -5.96 -24.02 12.11
CA THR A 230 -4.64 -24.65 11.96
C THR A 230 -3.54 -23.66 11.59
N GLN A 231 -3.89 -22.42 11.24
CA GLN A 231 -2.93 -21.38 10.83
C GLN A 231 -2.33 -20.69 12.06
N ALA A 232 -1.01 -20.52 12.08
CA ALA A 232 -0.28 -19.86 13.16
C ALA A 232 -0.64 -18.36 13.32
N ASP A 233 -1.01 -17.71 12.22
CA ASP A 233 -1.39 -16.30 12.12
C ASP A 233 -2.90 -16.10 11.95
N LYS A 234 -3.72 -17.02 12.49
CA LYS A 234 -5.18 -17.01 12.34
C LYS A 234 -5.89 -15.71 12.72
N ALA A 235 -5.32 -14.91 13.62
CA ALA A 235 -5.88 -13.60 13.98
C ALA A 235 -5.76 -12.57 12.85
N ASP A 236 -4.82 -12.76 11.92
CA ASP A 236 -4.57 -11.87 10.79
C ASP A 236 -5.35 -12.25 9.51
N LEU A 237 -6.01 -13.43 9.49
CA LEU A 237 -6.76 -14.00 8.35
C LEU A 237 -8.22 -13.54 8.21
#